data_AF-A0A3M1WWU8-F1
#
_entry.id   AF-A0A3M1WWU8-F1
#
_cell.length_a   1.000
_cell.length_b   1.000
_cell.length_c   1.000
_cell.angle_alpha   90.00
_cell.angle_beta   90.00
_cell.angle_gamma   90.00
#
_symmetry.space_group_name_H-M   'P 1'
#
loop_
_entity.id
_entity.type
_entity.pdbx_description
1 polymer ?
#
loop_
_entity_poly.entity_id
_entity_poly.type
_entity_poly.pdbx_seq_one_letter_code
_entity_poly.pdbx_strand_id
1 'polypeptide(L)'
;MNRYLPSLLVLLLAGAALLAVSACQPASQSAGLSVPTGSTGNPPLIPHEVDPADGGAECSACHAKGENGAPKYPAWHATLVDCLQCHVTAANQGIKPFKPKY
;
A
#
# COMPACT_ATOMS: atom_id res chain seq x y z
N MET A 1 32.03 20.46 51.10
CA MET A 1 30.55 20.36 51.02
C MET A 1 30.13 20.61 49.58
N ASN A 2 29.85 19.55 48.82
CA ASN A 2 29.63 19.62 47.37
C ASN A 2 28.18 20.00 47.05
N ARG A 3 27.92 21.28 46.81
CA ARG A 3 26.56 21.85 46.63
C ARG A 3 25.87 21.44 45.32
N TYR A 4 26.58 20.76 44.43
CA TYR A 4 26.08 20.33 43.11
C TYR A 4 25.48 18.92 43.11
N LEU A 5 25.67 18.15 44.18
CA LEU A 5 25.11 16.80 44.34
C LEU A 5 23.57 16.75 44.23
N PRO A 6 22.77 17.68 44.80
CA PRO A 6 21.31 17.62 44.64
C PRO A 6 20.87 17.98 43.22
N SER A 7 21.55 18.89 42.53
CA SER A 7 21.20 19.29 41.15
C SER A 7 21.47 18.21 40.11
N LEU A 8 22.57 17.45 40.27
CA LEU A 8 22.88 16.29 39.42
C LEU A 8 21.85 15.17 39.60
N LEU A 9 21.36 14.96 40.83
CA LEU A 9 20.37 13.92 41.13
C LEU A 9 18.99 14.25 40.55
N VAL A 10 18.60 15.52 40.55
CA VAL A 10 17.33 16.00 39.95
C VAL A 10 17.35 15.88 38.42
N LEU A 11 18.48 16.17 37.77
CA LEU A 11 18.62 16.02 36.31
C LEU A 11 18.57 14.54 35.87
N LEU A 12 19.16 13.64 36.66
CA LEU A 12 19.12 12.19 36.38
C LEU A 12 17.72 11.59 36.54
N LEU A 13 16.94 12.05 37.52
CA LEU A 13 15.55 11.60 37.72
C LEU A 13 14.59 12.11 36.63
N ALA A 14 14.77 13.33 36.13
CA ALA A 14 13.93 13.88 35.05
C ALA A 14 14.19 13.20 33.69
N GLY A 15 15.43 12.80 33.40
CA GLY A 15 15.79 12.12 32.15
C GLY A 15 15.15 10.73 31.99
N ALA A 16 14.89 10.01 33.10
CA ALA A 16 14.28 8.68 33.05
C ALA A 16 12.79 8.70 32.69
N ALA A 17 12.07 9.81 32.94
CA ALA A 17 10.64 9.89 32.67
C ALA A 17 10.29 10.09 31.18
N LEU A 18 11.20 10.66 30.37
CA LEU A 18 10.95 10.90 28.95
C LEU A 18 11.12 9.65 28.05
N LEU A 19 11.77 8.59 28.55
CA LEU A 19 12.03 7.37 27.76
C LEU A 19 10.84 6.39 27.72
N ALA A 20 9.81 6.57 28.56
CA ALA A 20 8.68 5.62 28.64
C ALA A 20 7.50 5.94 27.69
N VAL A 21 7.50 7.11 27.04
CA VAL A 21 6.39 7.54 26.15
C VAL A 21 6.51 7.01 24.71
N SER A 22 7.54 6.22 24.40
CA SER A 22 7.79 5.71 23.04
C SER A 22 7.34 4.25 22.80
N ALA A 23 6.65 3.62 23.77
CA ALA A 23 6.27 2.20 23.69
C ALA A 23 4.78 1.94 23.37
N CYS A 24 3.96 2.98 23.22
CA CYS A 24 2.57 2.81 22.83
C CYS A 24 2.30 3.56 21.52
N GLN A 25 2.83 3.02 20.42
CA GLN A 25 2.17 3.27 19.14
C GLN A 25 0.87 2.43 19.17
N PRO A 26 -0.34 3.03 19.11
CA PRO A 26 -1.49 2.24 18.73
C PRO A 26 -1.16 1.69 17.34
N ALA A 27 -1.14 0.36 17.21
CA ALA A 27 -1.11 -0.27 15.92
C ALA A 27 -2.18 0.42 15.09
N SER A 28 -1.77 1.19 14.08
CA SER A 28 -2.67 1.72 13.07
C SER A 28 -3.45 0.52 12.60
N GLN A 29 -4.70 0.44 13.04
CA GLN A 29 -5.64 -0.51 12.49
C GLN A 29 -5.64 -0.16 11.02
N SER A 30 -4.97 -0.99 10.21
CA SER A 30 -5.35 -1.20 8.83
C SER A 30 -6.77 -1.75 8.91
N ALA A 31 -7.71 -0.85 9.19
CA ALA A 31 -9.12 -1.04 9.01
C ALA A 31 -9.20 -1.54 7.59
N GLY A 32 -9.45 -2.85 7.46
CA GLY A 32 -9.32 -3.55 6.19
C GLY A 32 -10.01 -2.71 5.15
N LEU A 33 -9.27 -2.37 4.08
CA LEU A 33 -9.78 -1.74 2.87
C LEU A 33 -10.94 -2.59 2.38
N SER A 34 -12.11 -2.33 2.96
CA SER A 34 -13.35 -3.00 2.64
C SER A 34 -13.85 -2.24 1.44
N VAL A 35 -13.27 -2.56 0.28
CA VAL A 35 -13.73 -2.06 -1.00
C VAL A 35 -15.20 -2.45 -1.10
N PRO A 36 -16.15 -1.50 -1.08
CA PRO A 36 -17.56 -1.84 -1.11
C PRO A 36 -17.83 -2.66 -2.37
N THR A 37 -18.46 -3.82 -2.19
CA THR A 37 -18.92 -4.67 -3.29
C THR A 37 -19.88 -3.84 -4.16
N GLY A 38 -19.38 -3.34 -5.29
CA GLY A 38 -20.13 -2.43 -6.16
C GLY A 38 -19.37 -1.21 -6.69
N SER A 39 -18.05 -1.09 -6.53
CA SER A 39 -17.32 -0.05 -7.27
C SER A 39 -17.19 -0.44 -8.74
N THR A 40 -18.09 0.08 -9.58
CA THR A 40 -17.90 0.16 -11.03
C THR A 40 -16.79 1.14 -11.44
N GLY A 41 -16.00 1.65 -10.49
CA GLY A 41 -15.00 2.71 -10.68
C GLY A 41 -13.69 2.59 -9.90
N ASN A 42 -13.35 1.45 -9.30
CA ASN A 42 -11.98 1.23 -8.81
C ASN A 42 -11.19 0.39 -9.81
N PRO A 43 -9.95 0.78 -10.15
CA PRO A 43 -9.07 -0.02 -10.98
C PRO A 43 -8.93 -1.45 -10.39
N PRO A 44 -9.11 -2.51 -11.19
CA PRO A 44 -8.93 -3.87 -10.68
C PRO A 44 -7.50 -4.09 -10.20
N LEU A 45 -7.36 -4.88 -9.14
CA LEU A 45 -6.07 -5.35 -8.66
C LEU A 45 -5.42 -6.27 -9.70
N ILE A 46 -4.10 -6.18 -9.85
CA ILE A 46 -3.33 -7.03 -10.76
C ILE A 46 -3.09 -8.37 -10.05
N PRO A 47 -3.60 -9.51 -10.57
CA PRO A 47 -3.53 -10.79 -9.88
C PRO A 47 -2.22 -11.57 -10.12
N HIS A 48 -1.26 -10.96 -10.81
CA HIS A 48 0.02 -11.58 -11.19
C HIS A 48 1.17 -10.58 -10.96
N GLU A 49 2.40 -11.11 -11.01
CA GLU A 49 3.61 -10.31 -10.88
C GLU A 49 3.77 -9.39 -12.10
N VAL A 50 4.34 -8.21 -11.86
CA VAL A 50 4.61 -7.19 -12.88
C VAL A 50 5.92 -6.49 -12.54
N ASP A 51 6.63 -6.03 -13.55
CA ASP A 51 7.79 -5.17 -13.36
C ASP A 51 7.32 -3.71 -13.29
N PRO A 52 7.50 -3.00 -12.15
CA PRO A 52 7.11 -1.60 -12.03
C PRO A 52 7.98 -0.64 -12.84
N ALA A 53 9.16 -1.06 -13.31
CA ALA A 53 10.06 -0.19 -14.06
C ALA A 53 9.57 0.13 -15.48
N ASP A 54 8.67 -0.67 -16.01
CA ASP A 54 8.26 -0.61 -17.41
C ASP A 54 7.16 0.44 -17.67
N GLY A 55 6.51 0.95 -16.63
CA GLY A 55 5.56 2.05 -16.76
C GLY A 55 4.41 1.77 -17.74
N GLY A 56 4.02 0.51 -17.93
CA GLY A 56 2.81 0.07 -18.63
C GLY A 56 2.96 -0.49 -20.07
N ALA A 57 4.15 -0.48 -20.66
CA ALA A 57 4.34 -0.96 -22.04
C ALA A 57 4.13 -2.49 -22.17
N GLU A 58 4.74 -3.28 -21.30
CA GLU A 58 4.59 -4.72 -21.17
C GLU A 58 3.15 -5.12 -20.77
N CYS A 59 2.44 -4.26 -20.04
CA CYS A 59 1.01 -4.49 -19.75
C CYS A 59 0.20 -4.57 -21.05
N SER A 60 0.51 -3.70 -22.01
CA SER A 60 -0.16 -3.63 -23.31
C SER A 60 0.12 -4.83 -24.19
N ALA A 61 1.24 -5.54 -24.00
CA ALA A 61 1.57 -6.74 -24.76
C ALA A 61 0.45 -7.78 -24.71
N CYS A 62 -0.19 -7.96 -23.55
CA CYS A 62 -1.35 -8.86 -23.41
C CYS A 62 -2.68 -8.09 -23.42
N HIS A 63 -2.79 -6.97 -22.69
CA HIS A 63 -4.08 -6.31 -22.45
C HIS A 63 -4.60 -5.48 -23.64
N ALA A 64 -3.77 -5.11 -24.63
CA ALA A 64 -4.27 -4.38 -25.80
C ALA A 64 -5.17 -5.27 -26.68
N LYS A 65 -4.82 -6.56 -26.81
CA LYS A 65 -5.51 -7.53 -27.67
C LYS A 65 -6.24 -8.63 -26.89
N GLY A 66 -6.06 -8.66 -25.57
CA GLY A 66 -6.62 -9.70 -24.70
C GLY A 66 -5.95 -11.06 -24.94
N GLU A 67 -4.63 -11.06 -25.07
CA GLU A 67 -3.84 -12.28 -25.26
C GLU A 67 -3.73 -13.04 -23.92
N ASN A 68 -3.49 -14.36 -24.00
CA ASN A 68 -3.29 -15.22 -22.81
C ASN A 68 -4.43 -15.18 -21.77
N GLY A 69 -5.66 -14.84 -22.19
CA GLY A 69 -6.81 -14.71 -21.30
C GLY A 69 -6.85 -13.40 -20.50
N ALA A 70 -5.96 -12.45 -20.79
CA ALA A 70 -6.02 -11.12 -20.22
C ALA A 70 -7.27 -10.36 -20.73
N PRO A 71 -8.00 -9.62 -19.88
CA PRO A 71 -9.08 -8.76 -20.33
C PRO A 71 -8.51 -7.57 -21.13
N LYS A 72 -9.21 -7.19 -22.20
CA LYS A 72 -8.87 -5.96 -22.94
C LYS A 72 -9.12 -4.73 -22.06
N TYR A 73 -8.18 -3.78 -22.04
CA TYR A 73 -8.49 -2.48 -21.45
C TYR A 73 -9.55 -1.75 -22.28
N PRO A 74 -10.43 -0.94 -21.66
CA PRO A 74 -11.46 -0.22 -22.40
C PRO A 74 -10.86 0.94 -23.20
N ALA A 75 -11.57 1.39 -24.25
CA ALA A 75 -11.04 2.37 -25.21
C ALA A 75 -10.51 3.68 -24.58
N TRP A 76 -11.08 4.11 -23.45
CA TRP A 76 -10.64 5.30 -22.73
C TRP A 76 -9.27 5.16 -22.04
N HIS A 77 -8.72 3.95 -21.90
CA HIS A 77 -7.36 3.71 -21.41
C HIS A 77 -6.29 3.86 -22.51
N ALA A 78 -6.67 4.03 -23.78
CA ALA A 78 -5.71 4.01 -24.88
C ALA A 78 -4.63 5.10 -24.80
N THR A 79 -4.86 6.17 -24.04
CA THR A 79 -3.90 7.26 -23.81
C THR A 79 -3.22 7.20 -22.45
N LEU A 80 -3.58 6.23 -21.59
CA LEU A 80 -2.94 6.03 -20.30
C LEU A 80 -1.67 5.22 -20.52
N VAL A 81 -0.54 5.76 -20.08
CA VAL A 81 0.75 5.11 -20.25
C VAL A 81 1.14 4.30 -19.02
N ASP A 82 0.99 4.86 -17.82
CA ASP A 82 1.40 4.21 -16.57
C ASP A 82 0.21 3.56 -15.84
N CYS A 83 0.08 2.25 -16.02
CA CYS A 83 -1.01 1.47 -15.44
C CYS A 83 -0.96 1.41 -13.90
N LEU A 84 0.24 1.50 -13.32
CA LEU A 84 0.46 1.29 -11.88
C LEU A 84 0.10 2.51 -11.03
N GLN A 85 -0.19 3.65 -11.66
CA GLN A 85 -0.77 4.81 -10.98
C GLN A 85 -2.14 4.49 -10.37
N CYS A 86 -2.83 3.51 -10.94
CA CYS A 86 -4.20 3.16 -10.60
C CYS A 86 -4.32 1.69 -10.20
N HIS A 87 -3.65 0.79 -10.93
CA HIS A 87 -3.71 -0.64 -10.69
C HIS A 87 -2.62 -1.09 -9.73
N VAL A 88 -3.02 -1.60 -8.57
CA VAL A 88 -2.11 -2.12 -7.54
C VAL A 88 -1.96 -3.62 -7.69
N THR A 89 -0.75 -4.14 -7.50
CA THR A 89 -0.51 -5.59 -7.49
C THR A 89 -1.04 -6.25 -6.23
N ALA A 90 -1.76 -7.35 -6.43
CA ALA A 90 -2.20 -8.28 -5.39
C ALA A 90 -1.40 -9.59 -5.42
N ALA A 91 -0.38 -9.69 -6.28
CA ALA A 91 0.46 -10.87 -6.37
C ALA A 91 1.10 -11.17 -5.00
N ASN A 92 1.04 -12.43 -4.59
CA ASN A 92 1.63 -12.92 -3.34
C ASN A 92 1.06 -12.30 -2.05
N GLN A 93 -0.03 -11.53 -2.11
CA GLN A 93 -0.66 -10.89 -0.95
C GLN A 93 -1.77 -11.75 -0.30
N GLY A 94 -2.04 -12.95 -0.83
CA GLY A 94 -3.17 -13.78 -0.40
C GLY A 94 -4.55 -13.16 -0.68
N ILE A 95 -4.58 -12.03 -1.41
CA ILE A 95 -5.80 -11.34 -1.81
C ILE A 95 -6.41 -12.11 -2.98
N LYS A 96 -7.63 -12.61 -2.79
CA LYS A 96 -8.36 -13.32 -3.85
C LYS A 96 -8.72 -12.35 -4.98
N PRO A 97 -8.47 -12.70 -6.26
CA PRO A 97 -8.89 -11.86 -7.38
C PRO A 97 -10.40 -11.58 -7.34
N PHE A 98 -10.79 -10.34 -7.61
CA PHE A 98 -12.20 -9.96 -7.71
C PHE A 98 -12.85 -10.72 -8.88
N LYS A 99 -13.87 -11.53 -8.59
CA LYS A 99 -14.69 -12.19 -9.61
C LYS A 99 -16.03 -11.46 -9.70
N PRO A 100 -16.25 -10.59 -10.71
CA PRO A 100 -17.57 -10.01 -10.91
C PRO A 100 -18.56 -11.13 -11.21
N LYS A 101 -19.72 -11.11 -10.55
CA LYS A 101 -20.88 -11.91 -10.96
C LYS A 101 -21.63 -11.08 -11.99
N TYR A 102 -21.51 -11.45 -13.26
CA TYR A 102 -22.38 -10.97 -14.32
C TYR A 102 -23.64 -11.84 -14.40
#